data_AF-A0A917EFQ6-F1
#
_entry.id   AF-A0A917EFQ6-F1
#
_cell.length_a   1.000
_cell.length_b   1.000
_cell.length_c   1.000
_cell.angle_alpha   90.00
_cell.angle_beta   90.00
_cell.angle_gamma   90.00
#
_symmetry.space_group_name_H-M   'P 1'
#
loop_
_entity.id
_entity.type
_entity.pdbx_description
1 polymer ?
#
loop_
_entity_poly.entity_id
_entity_poly.type
_entity_poly.pdbx_seq_one_letter_code
_entity_poly.pdbx_strand_id
1 'polypeptide(L)'
;MIVTGSLDELFSMDLTEHTVGAVKDWNKRLNGQFNAGVLLLNLERCRKEQFTETLIAYTEQHYSDLKDGDQTVLNHFYPDYLALPKKYNTQVGVEWLGGEVGEMAEPTVVHYSTHQKPWKTYSHSRLRELWWVYHNLEWSDLVGYWKVKNADVQLFTTYSQQKCFVLTNSDNIEKLEELIQAFPNLQFMIAARTIMSPKLLNLAAYPNVFVYPNILPFQIEELLDQTSIYLDINHYSEVDSIVERAYQKGKKILTFEHTKHREERFYDAIVPSVNPEQMIDCLREVVSE
;
A
#
# COMPACT_ATOMS: atom_id res chain seq x y z
N MET A 1 6.22 18.75 6.25
CA MET A 1 6.50 18.88 4.79
C MET A 1 5.34 18.26 4.02
N ILE A 2 5.25 18.50 2.71
CA ILE A 2 4.27 17.89 1.80
C ILE A 2 5.00 17.41 0.54
N VAL A 3 4.65 16.22 0.04
CA VAL A 3 5.16 15.68 -1.23
C VAL A 3 4.07 15.82 -2.30
N THR A 4 4.40 16.49 -3.39
CA THR A 4 3.47 16.92 -4.45
C THR A 4 3.67 16.21 -5.79
N GLY A 5 4.70 15.37 -5.91
CA GLY A 5 4.99 14.62 -7.13
C GLY A 5 5.73 13.32 -6.86
N SER A 6 6.03 12.57 -7.92
CA SER A 6 6.81 11.33 -7.81
C SER A 6 8.21 11.60 -7.26
N LEU A 7 8.68 10.69 -6.41
CA LEU A 7 10.04 10.67 -5.87
C LEU A 7 10.93 9.62 -6.56
N ASP A 8 10.46 8.97 -7.64
CA ASP A 8 11.20 7.88 -8.29
C ASP A 8 12.60 8.33 -8.74
N GLU A 9 12.69 9.51 -9.35
CA GLU A 9 13.97 10.10 -9.76
C GLU A 9 14.90 10.32 -8.54
N LEU A 10 14.37 10.80 -7.41
CA LEU A 10 15.15 10.99 -6.17
C LEU A 10 15.66 9.65 -5.64
N PHE A 11 14.80 8.63 -5.60
CA PHE A 11 15.18 7.30 -5.11
C PHE A 11 16.14 6.56 -6.06
N SER A 12 16.21 6.96 -7.33
CA SER A 12 17.14 6.42 -8.31
C SER A 12 18.50 7.12 -8.36
N MET A 13 18.72 8.17 -7.55
CA MET A 13 19.99 8.90 -7.56
C MET A 13 21.14 8.04 -7.03
N ASP A 14 22.30 8.15 -7.67
CA ASP A 14 23.50 7.43 -7.29
C ASP A 14 24.23 8.15 -6.13
N LEU A 15 24.36 7.47 -4.99
CA LEU A 15 25.11 7.93 -3.82
C LEU A 15 26.39 7.11 -3.59
N THR A 16 26.93 6.41 -4.59
CA THR A 16 28.13 5.57 -4.42
C THR A 16 29.27 6.37 -3.76
N GLU A 17 29.50 7.60 -4.21
CA GLU A 17 30.57 8.46 -3.70
C GLU A 17 30.21 9.31 -2.47
N HIS A 18 28.95 9.32 -2.01
CA HIS A 18 28.51 10.18 -0.91
C HIS A 18 27.71 9.42 0.16
N THR A 19 27.91 9.76 1.44
CA THR A 19 27.07 9.18 2.52
C THR A 19 25.68 9.83 2.55
N VAL A 20 25.60 11.12 2.21
CA VAL A 20 24.39 11.95 2.29
C VAL A 20 24.16 12.65 0.97
N GLY A 21 22.94 12.57 0.46
CA GLY A 21 22.38 13.48 -0.54
C GLY A 21 21.40 14.44 0.14
N ALA A 22 21.58 15.75 -0.06
CA ALA A 22 20.75 16.77 0.56
C ALA A 22 20.66 18.03 -0.31
N VAL A 23 19.66 18.87 -0.05
CA VAL A 23 19.54 20.18 -0.70
C VAL A 23 20.25 21.22 0.17
N LYS A 24 21.01 22.10 -0.48
CA LYS A 24 21.66 23.25 0.16
C LYS A 24 20.67 24.08 0.99
N ASP A 25 21.10 24.50 2.18
CA ASP A 25 20.29 25.35 3.06
C ASP A 25 20.11 26.75 2.45
N TRP A 26 18.93 27.36 2.65
CA TRP A 26 18.64 28.71 2.19
C TRP A 26 19.53 29.77 2.86
N ASN A 27 19.96 29.52 4.09
CA ASN A 27 20.69 30.46 4.91
C ASN A 27 22.13 30.60 4.40
N LYS A 28 22.40 31.70 3.68
CA LYS A 28 23.74 32.00 3.13
C LYS A 28 24.85 32.04 4.20
N ARG A 29 24.51 32.26 5.49
CA ARG A 29 25.47 32.25 6.61
C ARG A 29 26.06 30.87 6.89
N LEU A 30 25.39 29.80 6.43
CA LEU A 30 25.86 28.43 6.58
C LEU A 30 26.86 28.01 5.48
N ASN A 31 27.34 28.94 4.65
CA ASN A 31 28.47 28.74 3.74
C ASN A 31 28.40 27.49 2.84
N GLY A 32 27.21 27.13 2.34
CA GLY A 32 27.07 25.98 1.44
C GLY A 32 26.63 24.67 2.09
N GLN A 33 26.49 24.64 3.42
CA GLN A 33 25.90 23.54 4.16
C GLN A 33 24.49 23.20 3.69
N PHE A 34 24.09 21.95 3.92
CA PHE A 34 22.78 21.43 3.53
C PHE A 34 21.74 21.56 4.63
N ASN A 35 20.48 21.58 4.20
CA ASN A 35 19.32 21.49 5.08
C ASN A 35 19.03 20.03 5.44
N ALA A 36 18.88 19.73 6.73
CA ALA A 36 18.68 18.37 7.24
C ALA A 36 17.22 17.86 7.11
N GLY A 37 16.30 18.67 6.58
CA GLY A 37 14.89 18.32 6.49
C GLY A 37 14.55 17.20 5.51
N VAL A 38 15.40 16.97 4.50
CA VAL A 38 15.27 15.86 3.55
C VAL A 38 16.65 15.33 3.24
N LEU A 39 16.89 14.07 3.60
CA LEU A 39 18.16 13.38 3.40
C LEU A 39 17.92 12.10 2.60
N LEU A 40 18.72 11.90 1.55
CA LEU A 40 18.87 10.63 0.87
C LEU A 40 20.15 9.99 1.40
N LEU A 41 20.06 8.82 2.03
CA LEU A 41 21.17 8.23 2.77
C LEU A 41 21.69 6.97 2.10
N ASN A 42 23.01 6.89 1.92
CA ASN A 42 23.68 5.65 1.55
C ASN A 42 23.82 4.76 2.80
N LEU A 43 22.84 3.89 3.02
CA LEU A 43 22.78 3.08 4.24
C LEU A 43 23.95 2.08 4.36
N GLU A 44 24.60 1.68 3.26
CA GLU A 44 25.78 0.82 3.35
C GLU A 44 26.97 1.59 3.95
N ARG A 45 27.19 2.82 3.45
CA ARG A 45 28.22 3.72 3.99
C ARG A 45 27.93 4.13 5.42
N CYS A 46 26.68 4.49 5.73
CA CYS A 46 26.29 4.84 7.10
C CYS A 46 26.68 3.75 8.12
N ARG A 47 26.51 2.47 7.75
CA ARG A 47 26.90 1.34 8.61
C ARG A 47 28.42 1.18 8.72
N LYS A 48 29.16 1.32 7.62
CA LYS A 48 30.64 1.25 7.62
C LYS A 48 31.28 2.38 8.43
N GLU A 49 30.67 3.56 8.41
CA GLU A 49 31.17 4.78 9.04
C GLU A 49 30.69 4.96 10.47
N GLN A 50 29.92 4.01 11.04
CA GLN A 50 29.30 4.13 12.37
C GLN A 50 28.54 5.47 12.52
N PHE A 51 27.76 5.81 11.48
CA PHE A 51 27.09 7.09 11.31
C PHE A 51 26.30 7.49 12.57
N THR A 52 25.46 6.59 13.07
CA THR A 52 24.57 6.88 14.20
C THR A 52 25.36 7.12 15.49
N GLU A 53 26.27 6.21 15.82
CA GLU A 53 27.07 6.26 17.05
C GLU A 53 27.94 7.51 17.07
N THR A 54 28.55 7.85 15.93
CA THR A 54 29.41 9.03 15.76
C THR A 54 28.64 10.33 15.98
N LEU A 55 27.47 10.46 15.35
CA LEU A 55 26.63 11.67 15.50
C LEU A 55 26.11 11.83 16.93
N ILE A 56 25.69 10.73 17.59
CA ILE A 56 25.22 10.76 18.99
C ILE A 56 26.37 11.17 19.92
N ALA A 57 27.52 10.52 19.82
CA ALA A 57 28.67 10.80 20.69
C ALA A 57 29.14 12.26 20.59
N TYR A 58 29.17 12.82 19.37
CA TYR A 58 29.49 14.24 19.18
C TYR A 58 28.42 15.15 19.79
N THR A 59 27.14 14.81 19.60
CA THR A 59 26.03 15.59 20.16
C THR A 59 26.11 15.65 21.69
N GLU A 60 26.38 14.52 22.36
CA GLU A 60 26.51 14.48 23.83
C GLU A 60 27.63 15.39 24.35
N GLN A 61 28.74 15.48 23.63
CA GLN A 61 29.90 16.29 24.02
C GLN A 61 29.71 17.79 23.74
N HIS A 62 28.90 18.14 22.74
CA HIS A 62 28.84 19.50 22.20
C HIS A 62 27.45 20.14 22.21
N TYR A 63 26.43 19.53 22.84
CA TYR A 63 25.03 19.96 22.71
C TYR A 63 24.77 21.44 23.03
N SER A 64 25.56 22.06 23.93
CA SER A 64 25.42 23.48 24.29
C SER A 64 25.80 24.44 23.16
N ASP A 65 26.61 23.97 22.20
CA ASP A 65 27.23 24.81 21.17
C ASP A 65 26.61 24.60 19.77
N LEU A 66 25.62 23.69 19.67
CA LEU A 66 24.94 23.35 18.41
C LEU A 66 23.90 24.40 18.04
N LYS A 67 24.29 25.37 17.20
CA LYS A 67 23.43 26.50 16.79
C LYS A 67 22.14 26.07 16.08
N ASP A 68 22.22 25.05 15.25
CA ASP A 68 21.09 24.51 14.47
C ASP A 68 20.85 23.03 14.81
N GLY A 69 21.16 22.61 16.05
CA GLY A 69 20.93 21.26 16.54
C GLY A 69 21.62 20.16 15.72
N ASP A 70 20.89 19.11 15.40
CA ASP A 70 21.35 17.95 14.62
C ASP A 70 21.84 18.34 13.21
N GLN A 71 21.26 19.36 12.57
CA GLN A 71 21.75 19.87 11.29
C GLN A 71 23.21 20.36 11.37
N THR A 72 23.61 20.94 12.51
CA THR A 72 25.01 21.34 12.73
C THR A 72 25.92 20.13 12.78
N VAL A 73 25.51 19.06 13.46
CA VAL A 73 26.29 17.82 13.61
C VAL A 73 26.42 17.11 12.26
N LEU A 74 25.32 16.99 11.51
CA LEU A 74 25.30 16.37 10.19
C LEU A 74 26.25 17.10 9.21
N ASN A 75 26.20 18.44 9.17
CA ASN A 75 27.10 19.21 8.32
C ASN A 75 28.56 19.21 8.79
N HIS A 76 28.82 18.94 10.07
CA HIS A 76 30.18 18.79 10.59
C HIS A 76 30.85 17.52 10.06
N PHE A 77 30.14 16.38 10.08
CA PHE A 77 30.70 15.09 9.65
C PHE A 77 30.57 14.83 8.16
N TYR A 78 29.55 15.39 7.51
CA TYR A 78 29.25 15.13 6.10
C TYR A 78 29.23 16.41 5.25
N PRO A 79 30.29 17.24 5.27
CA PRO A 79 30.34 18.45 4.47
C PRO A 79 30.41 18.16 2.95
N ASP A 80 30.87 16.96 2.58
CA ASP A 80 30.91 16.45 1.20
C ASP A 80 29.64 15.64 0.92
N TYR A 81 28.56 16.34 0.56
CA TYR A 81 27.24 15.76 0.28
C TYR A 81 26.90 15.87 -1.20
N LEU A 82 26.11 14.91 -1.70
CA LEU A 82 25.53 15.00 -3.02
C LEU A 82 24.47 16.12 -3.03
N ALA A 83 24.75 17.21 -3.74
CA ALA A 83 23.83 18.34 -3.85
C ALA A 83 22.59 17.96 -4.69
N LEU A 84 21.45 17.79 -4.01
CA LEU A 84 20.18 17.46 -4.64
C LEU A 84 19.52 18.69 -5.27
N PRO A 85 18.72 18.50 -6.33
CA PRO A 85 17.88 19.56 -6.89
C PRO A 85 16.95 20.20 -5.85
N LYS A 86 16.83 21.54 -5.88
CA LYS A 86 16.01 22.32 -4.94
C LYS A 86 14.56 21.85 -4.82
N LYS A 87 13.98 21.27 -5.88
CA LYS A 87 12.61 20.73 -5.90
C LYS A 87 12.35 19.64 -4.84
N TYR A 88 13.39 18.93 -4.38
CA TYR A 88 13.28 17.87 -3.38
C TYR A 88 13.38 18.36 -1.92
N ASN A 89 13.62 19.65 -1.69
CA ASN A 89 13.51 20.28 -0.37
C ASN A 89 13.32 21.79 -0.57
N THR A 90 12.15 22.16 -1.09
CA THR A 90 11.78 23.56 -1.30
C THR A 90 11.41 24.18 0.05
N GLN A 91 12.39 24.84 0.66
CA GLN A 91 12.29 25.48 1.98
C GLN A 91 11.43 26.75 1.89
N VAL A 92 10.17 26.68 2.33
CA VAL A 92 9.20 27.79 2.32
C VAL A 92 9.03 28.41 3.71
N GLY A 93 8.65 29.69 3.76
CA GLY A 93 8.58 30.46 4.99
C GLY A 93 9.89 31.14 5.35
N VAL A 94 10.94 30.94 4.54
CA VAL A 94 12.29 31.51 4.70
C VAL A 94 12.36 32.97 4.25
N GLU A 95 11.44 33.39 3.39
CA GLU A 95 11.25 34.77 2.95
C GLU A 95 11.09 35.76 4.12
N TRP A 96 10.43 35.32 5.19
CA TRP A 96 10.23 36.10 6.41
C TRP A 96 11.52 36.31 7.21
N LEU A 97 12.55 35.52 6.93
CA LEU A 97 13.86 35.58 7.58
C LEU A 97 14.91 36.22 6.66
N GLY A 98 14.48 36.84 5.55
CA GLY A 98 15.37 37.47 4.56
C GLY A 98 15.95 36.48 3.54
N GLY A 99 15.38 35.28 3.41
CA GLY A 99 15.76 34.32 2.37
C GLY A 99 15.32 34.79 0.98
N GLU A 100 16.17 34.59 -0.02
CA GLU A 100 15.85 34.91 -1.42
C GLU A 100 14.79 33.95 -1.97
N VAL A 101 13.72 34.54 -2.48
CA VAL A 101 12.67 33.82 -3.18
C VAL A 101 12.95 33.90 -4.68
N GLY A 102 13.59 32.86 -5.22
CA GLY A 102 13.60 32.64 -6.67
C GLY A 102 12.19 32.28 -7.18
N GLU A 103 12.03 32.21 -8.51
CA GLU A 103 10.82 31.65 -9.12
C GLU A 103 10.52 30.28 -8.51
N MET A 104 9.25 30.06 -8.14
CA MET A 104 8.82 28.77 -7.61
C MET A 104 8.57 27.84 -8.79
N ALA A 105 9.63 27.18 -9.24
CA ALA A 105 9.48 25.97 -10.04
C ALA A 105 8.65 24.95 -9.22
N GLU A 106 7.82 24.16 -9.90
CA GLU A 106 6.91 23.18 -9.29
C GLU A 106 7.67 22.31 -8.26
N PRO A 107 7.48 22.53 -6.94
CA PRO A 107 8.22 21.78 -5.94
C PRO A 107 7.70 20.33 -5.95
N THR A 108 8.59 19.36 -5.70
CA THR A 108 8.21 17.96 -5.45
C THR A 108 8.08 17.71 -3.95
N VAL A 109 8.89 18.38 -3.13
CA VAL A 109 8.80 18.36 -1.67
C VAL A 109 8.80 19.80 -1.16
N VAL A 110 7.72 20.17 -0.48
CA VAL A 110 7.53 21.47 0.17
C VAL A 110 7.85 21.36 1.65
N HIS A 111 8.88 22.06 2.09
CA HIS A 111 9.36 22.04 3.47
C HIS A 111 9.08 23.37 4.17
N TYR A 112 8.08 23.38 5.06
CA TYR A 112 7.77 24.49 5.96
C TYR A 112 8.80 24.56 7.12
N SER A 113 10.02 25.00 6.83
CA SER A 113 11.19 24.86 7.72
C SER A 113 11.21 25.85 8.87
N THR A 114 10.55 27.01 8.75
CA THR A 114 10.61 28.06 9.79
C THR A 114 9.52 27.91 10.85
N HIS A 115 9.47 28.83 11.81
CA HIS A 115 8.40 28.89 12.82
C HIS A 115 7.04 29.27 12.23
N GLN A 116 6.97 29.77 10.99
CA GLN A 116 5.74 30.13 10.29
C GLN A 116 5.07 28.89 9.70
N LYS A 117 4.41 28.11 10.56
CA LYS A 117 3.78 26.85 10.14
C LYS A 117 2.40 27.09 9.50
N PRO A 118 2.07 26.40 8.40
CA PRO A 118 0.82 26.59 7.66
C PRO A 118 -0.43 26.09 8.42
N TRP A 119 -0.26 25.34 9.51
CA TRP A 119 -1.37 24.88 10.37
C TRP A 119 -1.69 25.82 11.55
N LYS A 120 -0.91 26.91 11.74
CA LYS A 120 -1.27 27.93 12.74
C LYS A 120 -2.57 28.63 12.35
N THR A 121 -3.33 29.15 13.33
CA THR A 121 -4.57 29.91 13.09
C THR A 121 -4.36 31.02 12.05
N TYR A 122 -3.27 31.76 12.20
CA TYR A 122 -2.81 32.78 11.25
C TYR A 122 -1.39 32.42 10.79
N SER A 123 -1.19 32.34 9.47
CA SER A 123 0.14 32.20 8.88
C SER A 123 0.13 32.81 7.50
N HIS A 124 1.27 33.38 7.14
CA HIS A 124 1.55 33.91 5.80
C HIS A 124 2.57 33.05 5.05
N SER A 125 2.74 31.79 5.47
CA SER A 125 3.59 30.85 4.73
C SER A 125 3.06 30.69 3.32
N ARG A 126 3.94 30.76 2.33
CA ARG A 126 3.62 30.33 0.96
C ARG A 126 3.12 28.89 0.96
N LEU A 127 2.23 28.59 0.03
CA LEU A 127 1.59 27.27 -0.12
C LEU A 127 0.81 26.81 1.11
N ARG A 128 0.33 27.71 1.98
CA ARG A 128 -0.46 27.34 3.16
C ARG A 128 -1.64 26.43 2.80
N GLU A 129 -2.34 26.77 1.73
CA GLU A 129 -3.51 26.05 1.23
C GLU A 129 -3.17 24.61 0.87
N LEU A 130 -2.00 24.36 0.28
CA LEU A 130 -1.53 23.03 -0.07
C LEU A 130 -1.44 22.12 1.16
N TRP A 131 -0.94 22.63 2.29
CA TRP A 131 -0.90 21.85 3.52
C TRP A 131 -2.32 21.44 3.97
N TRP A 132 -3.28 22.37 3.90
CA TRP A 132 -4.67 22.09 4.27
C TRP A 132 -5.39 21.15 3.30
N VAL A 133 -5.05 21.18 2.01
CA VAL A 133 -5.53 20.20 1.03
C VAL A 133 -5.14 18.79 1.44
N TYR A 134 -3.86 18.54 1.75
CA TYR A 134 -3.41 17.22 2.19
C TYR A 134 -3.90 16.84 3.60
N HIS A 135 -4.03 17.81 4.50
CA HIS A 135 -4.60 17.56 5.83
C HIS A 135 -6.06 17.12 5.77
N ASN A 136 -6.85 17.72 4.87
CA ASN A 136 -8.27 17.42 4.69
C ASN A 136 -8.53 16.30 3.67
N LEU A 137 -7.48 15.69 3.11
CA LEU A 137 -7.61 14.60 2.16
C LEU A 137 -7.95 13.32 2.92
N GLU A 138 -9.07 12.69 2.57
CA GLU A 138 -9.48 11.44 3.19
C GLU A 138 -8.61 10.28 2.68
N TRP A 139 -8.30 9.33 3.57
CA TRP A 139 -7.54 8.14 3.18
C TRP A 139 -8.24 7.32 2.09
N SER A 140 -9.57 7.33 2.06
CA SER A 140 -10.36 6.67 1.02
C SER A 140 -10.11 7.25 -0.37
N ASP A 141 -9.87 8.56 -0.48
CA ASP A 141 -9.61 9.21 -1.76
C ASP A 141 -8.23 8.80 -2.31
N LEU A 142 -7.22 8.72 -1.44
CA LEU A 142 -5.89 8.22 -1.80
C LEU A 142 -5.93 6.76 -2.24
N VAL A 143 -6.59 5.91 -1.47
CA VAL A 143 -6.76 4.49 -1.81
C VAL A 143 -7.54 4.35 -3.12
N GLY A 144 -8.61 5.13 -3.30
CA GLY A 144 -9.41 5.16 -4.53
C GLY A 144 -8.58 5.56 -5.75
N TYR A 145 -7.78 6.63 -5.64
CA TYR A 145 -6.88 7.07 -6.71
C TYR A 145 -5.92 5.96 -7.14
N TRP A 146 -5.24 5.30 -6.20
CA TRP A 146 -4.29 4.24 -6.54
C TRP A 146 -4.98 2.99 -7.06
N LYS A 147 -6.17 2.65 -6.55
CA LYS A 147 -7.00 1.58 -7.11
C LYS A 147 -7.32 1.84 -8.59
N VAL A 148 -7.73 3.06 -8.95
CA VAL A 148 -8.04 3.40 -10.35
C VAL A 148 -6.78 3.51 -11.20
N LYS A 149 -5.74 4.17 -10.70
CA LYS A 149 -4.49 4.39 -11.45
C LYS A 149 -3.75 3.10 -11.75
N ASN A 150 -3.74 2.17 -10.80
CA ASN A 150 -3.11 0.86 -10.95
C ASN A 150 -4.12 -0.20 -11.42
N ALA A 151 -5.39 0.16 -11.63
CA ALA A 151 -6.32 -0.76 -12.26
C ALA A 151 -5.87 -0.98 -13.69
N ASP A 152 -5.62 -2.24 -14.04
CA ASP A 152 -5.61 -2.63 -15.42
C ASP A 152 -7.06 -2.53 -15.94
N VAL A 153 -7.36 -1.49 -16.69
CA VAL A 153 -8.70 -1.31 -17.27
C VAL A 153 -8.98 -2.43 -18.29
N GLN A 154 -7.95 -3.09 -18.83
CA GLN A 154 -8.14 -4.30 -19.62
C GLN A 154 -8.48 -5.51 -18.76
N LEU A 155 -8.11 -5.57 -17.47
CA LEU A 155 -8.62 -6.62 -16.58
C LEU A 155 -10.16 -6.54 -16.49
N PHE A 156 -10.82 -5.37 -16.55
CA PHE A 156 -12.29 -5.33 -16.62
C PHE A 156 -12.88 -5.97 -17.89
N THR A 157 -12.11 -6.04 -18.98
CA THR A 157 -12.48 -6.75 -20.22
C THR A 157 -11.91 -8.18 -20.31
N THR A 158 -10.89 -8.50 -19.51
CA THR A 158 -10.08 -9.74 -19.58
C THR A 158 -10.26 -10.63 -18.35
N TYR A 159 -10.83 -10.14 -17.24
CA TYR A 159 -11.31 -10.96 -16.13
C TYR A 159 -12.18 -12.01 -16.77
N SER A 160 -11.69 -13.25 -16.70
CA SER A 160 -12.19 -14.33 -17.51
C SER A 160 -13.72 -14.41 -17.37
N GLN A 161 -14.39 -14.95 -18.38
CA GLN A 161 -15.83 -15.21 -18.30
C GLN A 161 -16.22 -16.13 -17.11
N GLN A 162 -15.24 -16.63 -16.35
CA GLN A 162 -15.43 -17.55 -15.26
C GLN A 162 -15.24 -16.83 -13.92
N LYS A 163 -16.26 -16.97 -13.08
CA LYS A 163 -16.28 -16.47 -11.71
C LYS A 163 -16.50 -17.65 -10.78
N CYS A 164 -15.85 -17.60 -9.63
CA CYS A 164 -15.90 -18.57 -8.58
C CYS A 164 -16.62 -17.99 -7.36
N PHE A 165 -17.49 -18.76 -6.72
CA PHE A 165 -18.25 -18.33 -5.54
C PHE A 165 -17.90 -19.14 -4.29
N VAL A 166 -17.75 -18.45 -3.16
CA VAL A 166 -17.65 -19.02 -1.81
C VAL A 166 -18.66 -18.31 -0.90
N LEU A 167 -19.52 -19.06 -0.23
CA LEU A 167 -20.41 -18.54 0.80
C LEU A 167 -19.96 -19.05 2.17
N THR A 168 -19.79 -18.15 3.14
CA THR A 168 -19.28 -18.51 4.47
C THR A 168 -20.02 -17.78 5.59
N ASN A 169 -20.02 -18.38 6.79
CA ASN A 169 -20.36 -17.73 8.05
C ASN A 169 -19.13 -17.62 8.99
N SER A 170 -17.93 -17.91 8.48
CA SER A 170 -16.67 -17.88 9.21
C SER A 170 -15.55 -17.24 8.38
N ASP A 171 -14.56 -16.66 9.05
CA ASP A 171 -13.31 -16.20 8.43
C ASP A 171 -12.25 -17.29 8.27
N ASN A 172 -12.59 -18.54 8.62
CA ASN A 172 -11.81 -19.71 8.29
C ASN A 172 -12.32 -20.33 6.98
N ILE A 173 -11.61 -20.04 5.89
CA ILE A 173 -11.86 -20.57 4.55
C ILE A 173 -10.58 -21.27 4.11
N GLU A 174 -10.70 -22.55 3.76
CA GLU A 174 -9.55 -23.42 3.55
C GLU A 174 -8.77 -23.06 2.30
N LYS A 175 -7.46 -22.80 2.47
CA LYS A 175 -6.48 -22.50 1.41
C LYS A 175 -6.89 -21.38 0.43
N LEU A 176 -7.79 -20.49 0.84
CA LEU A 176 -8.38 -19.51 -0.04
C LEU A 176 -7.35 -18.53 -0.63
N GLU A 177 -6.39 -18.07 0.18
CA GLU A 177 -5.40 -17.09 -0.26
C GLU A 177 -4.41 -17.70 -1.26
N GLU A 178 -4.00 -18.96 -1.06
CA GLU A 178 -3.19 -19.69 -2.01
C GLU A 178 -3.90 -19.87 -3.36
N LEU A 179 -5.22 -20.15 -3.35
CA LEU A 179 -6.03 -20.25 -4.57
C LEU A 179 -6.16 -18.89 -5.28
N ILE A 180 -6.42 -17.81 -4.54
CA ILE A 180 -6.51 -16.45 -5.09
C ILE A 180 -5.23 -16.08 -5.85
N GLN A 181 -4.07 -16.37 -5.26
CA GLN A 181 -2.76 -16.07 -5.85
C GLN A 181 -2.46 -16.96 -7.06
N ALA A 182 -2.87 -18.22 -7.05
CA ALA A 182 -2.64 -19.16 -8.15
C ALA A 182 -3.47 -18.84 -9.41
N PHE A 183 -4.58 -18.12 -9.28
CA PHE A 183 -5.52 -17.83 -10.37
C PHE A 183 -5.81 -16.32 -10.54
N PRO A 184 -4.83 -15.52 -11.02
CA PRO A 184 -5.01 -14.08 -11.20
C PRO A 184 -6.12 -13.71 -12.21
N ASN A 185 -6.51 -14.64 -13.09
CA ASN A 185 -7.55 -14.44 -14.11
C ASN A 185 -8.94 -14.94 -13.69
N LEU A 186 -9.07 -15.64 -12.55
CA LEU A 186 -10.34 -16.13 -12.01
C LEU A 186 -10.86 -15.14 -10.96
N GLN A 187 -12.10 -14.68 -11.09
CA GLN A 187 -12.71 -13.81 -10.08
C GLN A 187 -13.25 -14.62 -8.90
N PHE A 188 -12.82 -14.32 -7.69
CA PHE A 188 -13.32 -14.92 -6.46
C PHE A 188 -14.36 -14.00 -5.81
N MET A 189 -15.61 -14.45 -5.79
CA MET A 189 -16.73 -13.80 -5.10
C MET A 189 -16.89 -14.45 -3.73
N ILE A 190 -16.57 -13.74 -2.66
CA ILE A 190 -16.60 -14.27 -1.29
C ILE A 190 -17.70 -13.53 -0.54
N ALA A 191 -18.73 -14.25 -0.09
CA ALA A 191 -19.88 -13.63 0.56
C ALA A 191 -20.16 -14.21 1.96
N ALA A 192 -20.77 -13.37 2.81
CA ALA A 192 -21.26 -13.76 4.11
C ALA A 192 -22.52 -12.96 4.44
N ARG A 193 -23.48 -13.60 5.12
CA ARG A 193 -24.73 -12.94 5.58
C ARG A 193 -24.50 -11.99 6.75
N THR A 194 -23.35 -12.08 7.39
CA THR A 194 -22.95 -11.28 8.55
C THR A 194 -21.88 -10.27 8.17
N ILE A 195 -21.48 -9.45 9.15
CA ILE A 195 -20.19 -8.75 9.11
C ILE A 195 -19.06 -9.76 8.92
N MET A 196 -17.99 -9.32 8.26
CA MET A 196 -16.78 -10.10 8.04
C MET A 196 -15.63 -9.57 8.90
N SER A 197 -14.70 -10.44 9.28
CA SER A 197 -13.52 -10.03 10.03
C SER A 197 -12.53 -9.26 9.13
N PRO A 198 -11.60 -8.48 9.72
CA PRO A 198 -10.56 -7.79 8.96
C PRO A 198 -9.75 -8.73 8.05
N LYS A 199 -9.57 -10.00 8.45
CA LYS A 199 -8.89 -11.02 7.64
C LYS A 199 -9.54 -11.18 6.26
N LEU A 200 -10.87 -11.36 6.22
CA LEU A 200 -11.60 -11.49 4.95
C LEU A 200 -11.69 -10.16 4.19
N LEU A 201 -11.88 -9.04 4.88
CA LEU A 201 -11.96 -7.73 4.24
C LEU A 201 -10.64 -7.34 3.55
N ASN A 202 -9.50 -7.72 4.14
CA ASN A 202 -8.18 -7.47 3.56
C ASN A 202 -7.94 -8.24 2.26
N LEU A 203 -8.69 -9.31 1.97
CA LEU A 203 -8.60 -10.02 0.68
C LEU A 203 -9.03 -9.12 -0.49
N ALA A 204 -9.81 -8.06 -0.26
CA ALA A 204 -10.16 -7.07 -1.28
C ALA A 204 -8.94 -6.27 -1.79
N ALA A 205 -7.75 -6.46 -1.21
CA ALA A 205 -6.50 -5.96 -1.76
C ALA A 205 -6.04 -6.74 -3.01
N TYR A 206 -6.48 -7.99 -3.19
CA TYR A 206 -6.22 -8.77 -4.40
C TYR A 206 -7.14 -8.29 -5.54
N PRO A 207 -6.59 -8.04 -6.75
CA PRO A 207 -7.35 -7.47 -7.86
C PRO A 207 -8.46 -8.40 -8.37
N ASN A 208 -8.31 -9.71 -8.19
CA ASN A 208 -9.22 -10.75 -8.63
C ASN A 208 -10.24 -11.18 -7.54
N VAL A 209 -10.40 -10.41 -6.46
CA VAL A 209 -11.28 -10.75 -5.33
C VAL A 209 -12.35 -9.69 -5.08
N PHE A 210 -13.59 -10.15 -4.89
CA PHE A 210 -14.73 -9.33 -4.52
C PHE A 210 -15.36 -9.88 -3.23
N VAL A 211 -15.45 -9.03 -2.21
CA VAL A 211 -15.91 -9.40 -0.88
C VAL A 211 -17.29 -8.77 -0.60
N TYR A 212 -18.26 -9.59 -0.19
CA TYR A 212 -19.67 -9.22 0.02
C TYR A 212 -20.13 -9.50 1.46
N PRO A 213 -19.83 -8.59 2.42
CA PRO A 213 -20.38 -8.70 3.77
C PRO A 213 -21.86 -8.30 3.81
N ASN A 214 -22.61 -8.82 4.78
CA ASN A 214 -24.04 -8.54 5.01
C ASN A 214 -24.94 -8.77 3.78
N ILE A 215 -24.65 -9.83 3.01
CA ILE A 215 -25.42 -10.14 1.80
C ILE A 215 -26.84 -10.64 2.13
N LEU A 216 -27.82 -10.23 1.31
CA LEU A 216 -29.20 -10.68 1.42
C LEU A 216 -29.44 -11.98 0.61
N PRO A 217 -30.45 -12.81 0.96
CA PRO A 217 -30.68 -14.10 0.29
C PRO A 217 -30.83 -14.02 -1.24
N PHE A 218 -31.48 -12.97 -1.77
CA PHE A 218 -31.63 -12.81 -3.22
C PHE A 218 -30.30 -12.50 -3.92
N GLN A 219 -29.39 -11.79 -3.25
CA GLN A 219 -28.07 -11.48 -3.80
C GLN A 219 -27.18 -12.73 -3.84
N ILE A 220 -27.38 -13.68 -2.91
CA ILE A 220 -26.71 -15.00 -2.96
C ILE A 220 -27.14 -15.75 -4.23
N GLU A 221 -28.43 -15.70 -4.59
CA GLU A 221 -28.93 -16.28 -5.84
C GLU A 221 -28.32 -15.60 -7.07
N GLU A 222 -28.26 -14.27 -7.09
CA GLU A 222 -27.64 -13.52 -8.18
C GLU A 222 -26.15 -13.85 -8.34
N LEU A 223 -25.41 -14.00 -7.23
CA LEU A 223 -24.01 -14.39 -7.27
C LEU A 223 -23.85 -15.81 -7.83
N LEU A 224 -24.67 -16.77 -7.36
CA LEU A 224 -24.68 -18.10 -7.93
C LEU A 224 -24.97 -18.08 -9.43
N ASP A 225 -25.93 -17.28 -9.91
CA ASP A 225 -26.26 -17.18 -11.33
C ASP A 225 -25.12 -16.61 -12.17
N GLN A 226 -24.31 -15.72 -11.59
CA GLN A 226 -23.18 -15.08 -12.27
C GLN A 226 -21.88 -15.89 -12.24
N THR A 227 -21.81 -16.98 -11.46
CA THR A 227 -20.62 -17.82 -11.35
C THR A 227 -20.74 -19.13 -12.11
N SER A 228 -19.62 -19.70 -12.51
CA SER A 228 -19.53 -21.04 -13.10
C SER A 228 -19.06 -22.09 -12.09
N ILE A 229 -18.33 -21.66 -11.06
CA ILE A 229 -17.66 -22.51 -10.08
C ILE A 229 -18.17 -22.17 -8.68
N TYR A 230 -18.39 -23.19 -7.86
CA TYR A 230 -18.62 -23.07 -6.42
C TYR A 230 -17.53 -23.83 -5.65
N LEU A 231 -16.87 -23.17 -4.72
CA LEU A 231 -15.88 -23.80 -3.85
C LEU A 231 -16.49 -24.01 -2.46
N ASP A 232 -16.72 -25.26 -2.09
CA ASP A 232 -17.21 -25.65 -0.77
C ASP A 232 -16.03 -25.80 0.20
N ILE A 233 -15.43 -24.66 0.53
CA ILE A 233 -14.18 -24.56 1.30
C ILE A 233 -14.32 -23.74 2.58
N ASN A 234 -15.54 -23.34 2.95
CA ASN A 234 -15.77 -22.73 4.26
C ASN A 234 -15.67 -23.79 5.35
N HIS A 235 -15.09 -23.45 6.50
CA HIS A 235 -15.15 -24.32 7.66
C HIS A 235 -16.52 -24.25 8.34
N TYR A 236 -16.76 -25.21 9.23
CA TYR A 236 -17.94 -25.35 10.09
C TYR A 236 -19.21 -25.84 9.38
N SER A 237 -20.32 -25.11 9.48
CA SER A 237 -21.61 -25.53 8.93
C SER A 237 -21.84 -24.90 7.57
N GLU A 238 -22.47 -25.66 6.67
CA GLU A 238 -22.95 -25.16 5.40
C GLU A 238 -23.90 -23.98 5.61
N VAL A 239 -23.77 -22.95 4.77
CA VAL A 239 -24.64 -21.78 4.79
C VAL A 239 -25.76 -21.97 3.76
N ASP A 240 -27.01 -21.75 4.17
CA ASP A 240 -28.18 -21.64 3.28
C ASP A 240 -28.34 -22.78 2.24
N SER A 241 -27.95 -24.02 2.58
CA SER A 241 -27.98 -25.19 1.67
C SER A 241 -27.33 -24.92 0.31
N ILE A 242 -26.27 -24.11 0.34
CA ILE A 242 -25.67 -23.53 -0.86
C ILE A 242 -25.05 -24.56 -1.80
N VAL A 243 -24.53 -25.67 -1.29
CA VAL A 243 -23.94 -26.74 -2.13
C VAL A 243 -25.01 -27.35 -3.01
N GLU A 244 -26.17 -27.66 -2.43
CA GLU A 244 -27.31 -28.20 -3.20
C GLU A 244 -27.83 -27.18 -4.22
N ARG A 245 -27.91 -25.90 -3.87
CA ARG A 245 -28.34 -24.83 -4.78
C ARG A 245 -27.35 -24.61 -5.93
N ALA A 246 -26.05 -24.66 -5.65
CA ALA A 246 -25.01 -24.62 -6.67
C ALA A 246 -25.14 -25.82 -7.62
N TYR A 247 -25.40 -27.02 -7.08
CA TYR A 247 -25.56 -28.24 -7.87
C TYR A 247 -26.78 -28.15 -8.79
N GLN A 248 -27.91 -27.68 -8.27
CA GLN A 248 -29.14 -27.47 -9.05
C GLN A 248 -28.95 -26.46 -10.19
N LYS A 249 -28.05 -25.48 -10.03
CA LYS A 249 -27.70 -24.49 -11.06
C LYS A 249 -26.56 -24.95 -11.99
N GLY A 250 -26.11 -26.20 -11.88
CA GLY A 250 -25.08 -26.78 -12.74
C GLY A 250 -23.70 -26.12 -12.57
N LYS A 251 -23.39 -25.60 -11.38
CA LYS A 251 -22.05 -25.09 -11.08
C LYS A 251 -21.07 -26.26 -10.99
N LYS A 252 -19.81 -26.02 -11.33
CA LYS A 252 -18.71 -26.94 -11.02
C LYS A 252 -18.37 -26.82 -9.54
N ILE A 253 -18.48 -27.91 -8.79
CA ILE A 253 -18.37 -27.90 -7.32
C ILE A 253 -17.12 -28.64 -6.89
N LEU A 254 -16.20 -27.93 -6.25
CA LEU A 254 -14.97 -28.50 -5.70
C LEU A 254 -14.90 -28.27 -4.20
N THR A 255 -14.32 -29.22 -3.46
CA THR A 255 -14.18 -29.16 -2.00
C THR A 255 -12.92 -29.86 -1.51
N PHE A 256 -12.45 -29.52 -0.31
CA PHE A 256 -11.47 -30.34 0.41
C PHE A 256 -12.19 -31.41 1.25
N GLU A 257 -11.52 -32.54 1.50
CA GLU A 257 -12.09 -33.64 2.31
C GLU A 257 -12.67 -33.19 3.67
N HIS A 258 -12.06 -32.20 4.31
CA HIS A 258 -12.47 -31.71 5.63
C HIS A 258 -13.46 -30.54 5.61
N THR A 259 -13.68 -29.92 4.44
CA THR A 259 -14.70 -28.87 4.27
C THR A 259 -15.93 -29.36 3.53
N LYS A 260 -15.94 -30.63 3.08
CA LYS A 260 -17.08 -31.25 2.40
C LYS A 260 -18.31 -31.27 3.30
N HIS A 261 -19.36 -30.55 2.93
CA HIS A 261 -20.59 -30.50 3.73
C HIS A 261 -21.65 -31.53 3.34
N ARG A 262 -21.57 -32.12 2.13
CA ARG A 262 -22.61 -33.00 1.55
C ARG A 262 -22.05 -34.30 0.97
N GLU A 263 -22.93 -35.16 0.49
CA GLU A 263 -22.60 -36.43 -0.16
C GLU A 263 -21.79 -36.22 -1.45
N GLU A 264 -20.98 -37.22 -1.83
CA GLU A 264 -20.00 -37.10 -2.93
C GLU A 264 -20.63 -36.77 -4.29
N ARG A 265 -21.89 -37.17 -4.51
CA ARG A 265 -22.64 -36.89 -5.75
C ARG A 265 -22.83 -35.40 -6.08
N PHE A 266 -22.63 -34.52 -5.09
CA PHE A 266 -22.74 -33.07 -5.28
C PHE A 266 -21.44 -32.43 -5.80
N TYR A 267 -20.32 -33.15 -5.81
CA TYR A 267 -19.01 -32.57 -6.10
C TYR A 267 -18.43 -33.14 -7.39
N ASP A 268 -17.88 -32.26 -8.22
CA ASP A 268 -17.06 -32.64 -9.37
C ASP A 268 -15.66 -33.07 -8.94
N ALA A 269 -15.13 -32.50 -7.84
CA ALA A 269 -13.85 -32.90 -7.26
C ALA A 269 -13.83 -32.79 -5.73
N ILE A 270 -13.27 -33.81 -5.07
CA ILE A 270 -12.99 -33.83 -3.63
C ILE A 270 -11.51 -34.10 -3.48
N VAL A 271 -10.77 -33.16 -2.88
CA VAL A 271 -9.31 -33.25 -2.79
C VAL A 271 -8.81 -33.36 -1.34
N PRO A 272 -7.73 -34.12 -1.10
CA PRO A 272 -7.05 -34.16 0.19
C PRO A 272 -6.61 -32.79 0.70
N SER A 273 -6.82 -32.61 1.99
CA SER A 273 -6.55 -31.37 2.77
C SER A 273 -5.07 -30.98 2.87
N VAL A 274 -4.16 -31.89 2.52
CA VAL A 274 -2.76 -31.84 2.93
C VAL A 274 -1.94 -30.87 2.06
N ASN A 275 -2.36 -30.63 0.81
CA ASN A 275 -1.64 -29.74 -0.10
C ASN A 275 -2.61 -29.00 -1.06
N PRO A 276 -2.58 -27.65 -1.13
CA PRO A 276 -3.40 -26.89 -2.08
C PRO A 276 -3.10 -27.19 -3.56
N GLU A 277 -1.94 -27.75 -3.90
CA GLU A 277 -1.56 -28.06 -5.30
C GLU A 277 -2.59 -28.93 -6.03
N GLN A 278 -3.17 -29.93 -5.36
CA GLN A 278 -4.18 -30.79 -5.99
C GLN A 278 -5.48 -30.02 -6.28
N MET A 279 -5.91 -29.13 -5.37
CA MET A 279 -7.05 -28.24 -5.62
C MET A 279 -6.75 -27.30 -6.78
N ILE A 280 -5.53 -26.78 -6.85
CA ILE A 280 -5.08 -25.90 -7.94
C ILE A 280 -5.12 -26.66 -9.26
N ASP A 281 -4.68 -27.91 -9.31
CA ASP A 281 -4.71 -28.69 -10.56
C ASP A 281 -6.15 -28.98 -11.01
N CYS A 282 -7.03 -29.42 -10.11
CA CYS A 282 -8.45 -29.63 -10.42
C CYS A 282 -9.14 -28.32 -10.88
N LEU A 283 -8.87 -27.21 -10.19
CA LEU A 283 -9.46 -25.92 -10.54
C LEU A 283 -8.92 -25.41 -11.90
N ARG A 284 -7.66 -25.72 -12.24
CA ARG A 284 -7.08 -25.36 -13.54
C ARG A 284 -7.72 -26.13 -14.70
N GLU A 285 -8.04 -27.40 -14.49
CA GLU A 285 -8.80 -28.19 -15.47
C GLU A 285 -10.18 -27.57 -15.70
N VAL A 286 -10.92 -27.29 -14.63
CA VAL A 286 -12.26 -26.67 -14.70
C VAL A 286 -12.23 -25.29 -15.36
N VAL A 287 -11.19 -24.50 -15.10
CA VAL A 287 -11.06 -23.15 -15.69
C VAL A 287 -10.70 -23.20 -17.17
N SER A 288 -10.13 -24.31 -17.64
CA SER A 288 -9.71 -24.48 -19.04
C SER A 288 -10.81 -25.04 -19.95
N GLU A 289 -11.93 -25.51 -19.40
CA GLU A 289 -13.14 -25.96 -20.12
C GLU A 289 -13.98 -24.78 -20.66
#